data_AF-A0A552FI38-F1
#
_entry.id   AF-A0A552FI38-F1
#
_cell.length_a   1.000
_cell.length_b   1.000
_cell.length_c   1.000
_cell.angle_alpha   90.00
_cell.angle_beta   90.00
_cell.angle_gamma   90.00
#
_symmetry.space_group_name_H-M   'P 1'
#
loop_
_entity.id
_entity.type
_entity.pdbx_description
1 polymer ?
#
loop_
_entity_poly.entity_id
_entity_poly.type
_entity_poly.pdbx_seq_one_letter_code
_entity_poly.pdbx_strand_id
1 'polypeptide(L)' 'MSSRDWRLRVQDILESISEIEQRTKAMTFEEFAKNQTNIKAVLYDFIIIGEATRVC' A
#
# COMPACT_ATOMS: atom_id res chain seq x y z
N MET A 1 -0.19 7.03 23.46
CA MET A 1 0.20 7.14 22.05
C MET A 1 1.27 8.21 21.96
N SER A 2 2.51 7.81 21.74
CA SER A 2 3.59 8.78 21.63
C SER A 2 3.43 9.56 20.32
N SER A 3 3.84 10.82 20.28
CA SER A 3 3.85 11.62 19.04
C SER A 3 4.79 11.06 17.96
N ARG A 4 5.56 10.01 18.26
CA ARG A 4 6.41 9.28 17.32
C ARG A 4 5.64 8.17 16.61
N ASP A 5 4.62 7.60 17.23
CA ASP A 5 3.88 6.43 16.71
C ASP A 5 3.04 6.81 15.48
N TRP A 6 2.43 8.01 15.46
CA TRP A 6 1.64 8.44 14.30
C TRP A 6 2.49 8.75 13.07
N ARG A 7 3.74 9.19 13.26
CA ARG A 7 4.66 9.47 12.14
C ARG A 7 5.07 8.19 11.42
N LEU A 8 5.32 7.12 12.19
CA LEU A 8 5.59 5.79 11.63
C LEU A 8 4.38 5.29 10.82
N ARG A 9 3.17 5.43 11.35
CA ARG A 9 1.94 5.06 10.62
C ARG A 9 1.77 5.82 9.30
N VAL A 10 2.01 7.14 9.30
CA VAL A 10 1.96 7.94 8.09
C VAL A 10 3.06 7.49 7.11
N GLN A 11 4.23 7.15 7.61
CA GLN A 11 5.32 6.63 6.79
C GLN A 11 4.95 5.28 6.13
N ASP A 12 4.42 4.32 6.89
CA ASP A 12 3.95 3.04 6.34
C ASP A 12 2.91 3.24 5.23
N ILE A 13 1.97 4.17 5.44
CA ILE A 13 0.95 4.51 4.44
C ILE A 13 1.59 5.09 3.16
N LEU A 14 2.52 6.03 3.31
CA LEU A 14 3.19 6.67 2.17
C LEU A 14 4.06 5.69 1.40
N GLU A 15 4.76 4.79 2.09
CA GLU A 15 5.58 3.75 1.49
C GLU A 15 4.71 2.76 0.70
N SER A 16 3.62 2.23 1.29
CA SER A 16 2.68 1.36 0.58
C SER A 16 2.04 2.03 -0.64
N ILE A 17 1.66 3.32 -0.55
CA ILE A 17 1.14 4.06 -1.72
C ILE A 17 2.20 4.14 -2.82
N SER A 18 3.44 4.51 -2.46
CA SER A 18 4.54 4.61 -3.43
C SER A 18 4.83 3.26 -4.11
N GLU A 19 4.75 2.15 -3.37
CA GLU A 19 4.92 0.81 -3.94
C GLU A 19 3.81 0.46 -4.92
N ILE A 20 2.55 0.73 -4.58
CA ILE A 20 1.40 0.51 -5.49
C ILE A 20 1.61 1.32 -6.77
N GLU A 21 1.93 2.61 -6.67
CA GLU A 21 2.16 3.47 -7.82
C GLU A 21 3.32 2.97 -8.68
N GLN A 22 4.46 2.62 -8.07
CA GLN A 22 5.63 2.14 -8.81
C GLN A 22 5.35 0.83 -9.54
N ARG A 23 4.63 -0.10 -8.90
CA ARG A 23 4.24 -1.38 -9.51
C ARG A 23 3.27 -1.15 -10.67
N THR A 24 2.30 -0.26 -10.51
CA THR A 24 1.22 -0.05 -11.50
C THR A 24 1.54 0.96 -12.60
N LYS A 25 2.63 1.73 -12.47
CA LYS A 25 3.00 2.83 -13.39
C LYS A 25 3.13 2.44 -14.86
N ALA A 26 3.57 1.23 -15.15
CA ALA A 26 3.90 0.77 -16.50
C ALA A 26 3.01 -0.38 -16.98
N MET A 27 1.81 -0.53 -16.41
CA MET A 27 0.84 -1.55 -16.80
C MET A 27 -0.51 -0.93 -17.09
N THR A 28 -1.21 -1.51 -18.07
CA THR A 28 -2.64 -1.26 -18.24
C THR A 28 -3.44 -1.99 -17.17
N PHE A 29 -4.70 -1.63 -17.01
CA PHE A 29 -5.61 -2.34 -16.12
C PHE A 29 -5.78 -3.81 -16.53
N GLU A 30 -5.85 -4.11 -17.84
CA GLU A 30 -5.98 -5.47 -18.35
C GLU A 30 -4.74 -6.32 -18.05
N GLU A 31 -3.55 -5.74 -18.14
CA GLU A 31 -2.30 -6.39 -17.76
C GLU A 31 -2.22 -6.64 -16.26
N PHE A 32 -2.63 -5.66 -15.46
CA PHE A 32 -2.73 -5.80 -14.00
C PHE A 32 -3.71 -6.91 -13.62
N ALA A 33 -4.91 -6.93 -14.22
CA ALA A 33 -5.97 -7.89 -13.91
C ALA A 33 -5.58 -9.35 -14.24
N LYS A 34 -4.63 -9.55 -15.17
CA LYS A 34 -4.09 -10.87 -15.51
C LYS A 34 -2.88 -11.26 -14.66
N ASN A 35 -2.29 -10.33 -13.90
CA ASN A 35 -1.12 -10.58 -13.07
C ASN A 35 -1.52 -10.78 -11.60
N GLN A 36 -1.76 -12.04 -11.23
CA GLN A 36 -2.19 -12.39 -9.87
C GLN A 36 -1.16 -12.04 -8.78
N THR A 37 0.13 -11.98 -9.13
CA THR A 37 1.19 -11.55 -8.20
C THR A 37 1.04 -10.07 -7.87
N ASN A 38 0.83 -9.22 -8.87
CA ASN A 38 0.62 -7.79 -8.66
C ASN A 38 -0.67 -7.50 -7.91
N ILE A 39 -1.75 -8.24 -8.19
CA ILE A 39 -3.01 -8.13 -7.44
C ILE A 39 -2.78 -8.43 -5.95
N LYS A 40 -2.06 -9.51 -5.64
CA LYS A 40 -1.76 -9.88 -4.24
C LYS A 40 -0.85 -8.85 -3.56
N ALA A 41 0.14 -8.31 -4.26
CA ALA A 41 1.01 -7.26 -3.74
C ALA A 41 0.21 -5.99 -3.39
N VAL A 42 -0.59 -5.49 -4.34
CA VAL A 42 -1.45 -4.31 -4.12
C VAL A 42 -2.47 -4.55 -2.99
N LEU A 43 -3.04 -5.75 -2.90
CA LEU A 43 -3.94 -6.11 -1.80
C LEU A 43 -3.22 -6.07 -0.44
N TYR A 44 -1.98 -6.53 -0.38
CA TYR A 44 -1.17 -6.51 0.84
C TYR A 44 -0.83 -5.07 1.27
N ASP A 45 -0.46 -4.21 0.32
CA ASP A 45 -0.24 -2.78 0.57
C ASP A 45 -1.51 -2.11 1.14
N PHE A 46 -2.70 -2.47 0.64
CA PHE A 46 -3.96 -1.99 1.21
C PHE A 46 -4.23 -2.51 2.63
N ILE A 47 -3.79 -3.72 2.97
CA ILE A 47 -3.88 -4.25 4.34
C ILE A 47 -3.01 -3.41 5.28
N ILE A 48 -1.76 -3.13 4.90
CA ILE A 48 -0.84 -2.28 5.69
C ILE A 48 -1.47 -0.90 5.94
N ILE A 49 -2.00 -0.25 4.89
CA ILE A 49 -2.68 1.04 5.02
C ILE A 49 -3.89 0.92 5.96
N GLY A 50 -4.69 -0.15 5.83
CA GLY A 50 -5.84 -0.42 6.70
C GLY A 50 -5.46 -0.61 8.18
N GLU A 51 -4.38 -1.32 8.46
CA GLU A 51 -3.86 -1.48 9.82
C GLU A 51 -3.32 -0.16 10.37
N ALA A 52 -2.51 0.55 9.57
CA ALA A 52 -1.97 1.85 9.91
C ALA A 52 -3.06 2.92 10.13
N THR A 53 -4.30 2.74 9.65
CA THR A 53 -5.43 3.67 9.92
C THR A 53 -6.27 3.26 11.14
N ARG A 54 -6.33 1.97 11.49
CA ARG A 54 -7.21 1.45 12.56
C ARG A 54 -6.78 1.80 13.98
N VAL A 55 -5.48 1.92 14.25
CA VAL A 55 -4.95 2.05 15.62
C VAL A 55 -5.01 3.50 16.14
N CYS A 56 -6.12 4.19 15.90
CA CYS A 56 -6.39 5.55 16.40
C CYS A 56 -7.02 5.54 17.79
#